data_AF-D8R4M5-F1
#
_entry.id   AF-D8R4M5-F1
#
_cell.length_a   1.000
_cell.length_b   1.000
_cell.length_c   1.000
_cell.angle_alpha   90.00
_cell.angle_beta   90.00
_cell.angle_gamma   90.00
#
_symmetry.space_group_name_H-M   'P 1'
#
loop_
_entity.id
_entity.type
_entity.pdbx_description
1 polymer ?
#
loop_
_entity_poly.entity_id
_entity_poly.type
_entity_poly.pdbx_seq_one_letter_code
_entity_poly.pdbx_strand_id
1 'polypeptide(L)'
;MEAVCKLIDLYKDDELSITVTGHSLGAAIATVCAYDIANEKKNRNPLSGATIPVTAFPFASPRVGNLEFRAAVKNVEGLRILRIGNLPDVVTLVPPILWGYVHTDDELSLNTPDSPHLSFPTLALGQFHDLQVYFHLIDYKFDPALKHHQLELVNKFSNALRNPTVPDSWWVVENNDVIRDENGKWVFKSYKVTADEEQFN
;
A
#
# COMPACT_ATOMS: atom_id res chain seq x y z
N MET A 1 6.12 -1.30 16.85
CA MET A 1 7.46 -1.88 16.61
C MET A 1 7.74 -3.13 17.44
N GLU A 2 7.17 -3.27 18.64
CA GLU A 2 7.36 -4.46 19.48
C GLU A 2 7.08 -5.79 18.75
N ALA A 3 5.97 -5.88 18.00
CA ALA A 3 5.65 -7.07 17.23
C ALA A 3 6.72 -7.46 16.20
N VAL A 4 7.36 -6.47 15.54
CA VAL A 4 8.46 -6.74 14.60
C VAL A 4 9.65 -7.35 15.32
N CYS A 5 10.04 -6.79 16.47
CA CYS A 5 11.15 -7.35 17.26
C CYS A 5 10.84 -8.76 17.77
N LYS A 6 9.59 -9.04 18.19
CA LYS A 6 9.16 -10.38 18.62
C LYS A 6 9.28 -11.39 17.48
N LEU A 7 8.86 -11.02 16.26
CA LEU A 7 9.00 -11.89 15.08
C LEU A 7 10.48 -12.13 14.72
N ILE A 8 11.32 -11.09 14.79
CA ILE A 8 12.76 -11.25 14.55
C ILE A 8 13.39 -12.23 15.55
N ASP A 9 13.03 -12.15 16.85
CA ASP A 9 13.54 -13.09 17.84
C ASP A 9 13.00 -14.51 17.64
N LEU A 10 11.74 -14.65 17.24
CA LEU A 10 11.11 -15.94 16.97
C LEU A 10 11.76 -16.68 15.80
N TYR A 11 12.13 -15.95 14.74
CA TYR A 11 12.70 -16.51 13.50
C TYR A 11 14.20 -16.19 13.34
N LYS A 12 14.92 -15.98 14.45
CA LYS A 12 16.34 -15.57 14.46
C LYS A 12 17.31 -16.55 13.80
N ASP A 13 16.91 -17.80 13.65
CA ASP A 13 17.70 -18.84 12.98
C ASP A 13 17.48 -18.87 11.45
N ASP A 14 16.47 -18.14 10.94
CA ASP A 14 16.12 -18.06 9.51
C ASP A 14 16.75 -16.85 8.81
N GLU A 15 16.75 -16.87 7.48
CA GLU A 15 17.02 -15.69 6.66
C GLU A 15 15.79 -14.77 6.63
N LEU A 16 15.91 -13.57 7.19
CA LEU A 16 14.80 -12.65 7.35
C LEU A 16 14.85 -11.47 6.39
N SER A 17 13.67 -10.94 6.07
CA SER A 17 13.48 -9.62 5.47
C SER A 17 12.24 -8.96 6.06
N ILE A 18 12.22 -7.63 6.07
CA ILE A 18 11.08 -6.84 6.53
C ILE A 18 10.53 -6.09 5.33
N THR A 19 9.26 -6.32 5.00
CA THR A 19 8.56 -5.58 3.96
C THR A 19 7.50 -4.70 4.57
N VAL A 20 7.53 -3.40 4.24
CA VAL A 20 6.53 -2.43 4.66
C VAL A 20 5.77 -1.94 3.43
N THR A 21 4.46 -1.91 3.49
CA THR A 21 3.63 -1.45 2.37
C THR A 21 2.46 -0.64 2.87
N GLY A 22 1.89 0.13 1.97
CA GLY A 22 0.72 0.93 2.24
C GLY A 22 0.32 1.69 0.98
N HIS A 23 -0.91 2.20 0.99
CA HIS A 23 -1.47 2.99 -0.09
C HIS A 23 -1.90 4.36 0.46
N SER A 24 -1.74 5.42 -0.33
CA SER A 24 -2.18 6.77 0.06
C SER A 24 -1.55 7.23 1.39
N LEU A 25 -2.35 7.60 2.40
CA LEU A 25 -1.87 7.86 3.75
C LEU A 25 -1.05 6.70 4.33
N GLY A 26 -1.49 5.46 4.09
CA GLY A 26 -0.75 4.27 4.51
C GLY A 26 0.63 4.15 3.87
N ALA A 27 0.80 4.66 2.64
CA ALA A 27 2.10 4.70 1.96
C ALA A 27 3.06 5.69 2.63
N ALA A 28 2.56 6.86 3.05
CA ALA A 28 3.35 7.82 3.82
C ALA A 28 3.80 7.23 5.17
N ILE A 29 2.88 6.54 5.86
CA ILE A 29 3.17 5.83 7.11
C ILE A 29 4.19 4.72 6.86
N ALA A 30 4.05 3.96 5.77
CA ALA A 30 5.00 2.90 5.41
C ALA A 30 6.42 3.43 5.22
N THR A 31 6.59 4.57 4.56
CA THR A 31 7.89 5.24 4.37
C THR A 31 8.53 5.62 5.70
N VAL A 32 7.79 6.31 6.59
CA VAL A 32 8.33 6.70 7.91
C VAL A 32 8.62 5.47 8.77
N CYS A 33 7.71 4.50 8.79
CA CYS A 33 7.86 3.25 9.55
C CYS A 33 9.10 2.46 9.13
N ALA A 34 9.32 2.29 7.81
CA ALA A 34 10.50 1.61 7.30
C ALA A 34 11.79 2.34 7.65
N TYR A 35 11.79 3.68 7.58
CA TYR A 35 12.90 4.50 8.04
C TYR A 35 13.16 4.31 9.53
N ASP A 36 12.16 4.40 10.39
CA ASP A 36 12.31 4.26 11.85
C ASP A 36 12.85 2.88 12.23
N ILE A 37 12.35 1.80 11.61
CA ILE A 37 12.85 0.43 11.84
C ILE A 37 14.36 0.35 11.58
N ALA A 38 14.82 0.88 10.44
CA ALA A 38 16.21 0.77 10.04
C ALA A 38 17.12 1.77 10.78
N ASN A 39 16.67 3.01 10.97
CA ASN A 39 17.41 4.06 11.66
C ASN A 39 17.61 3.75 13.15
N GLU A 40 16.60 3.20 13.82
CA GLU A 40 16.71 2.75 15.22
C GLU A 40 17.40 1.39 15.35
N LYS A 41 17.88 0.80 14.24
CA LYS A 41 18.55 -0.52 14.19
C LYS A 41 17.70 -1.65 14.77
N LYS A 42 16.38 -1.55 14.64
CA LYS A 42 15.43 -2.61 15.03
C LYS A 42 15.42 -3.78 14.04
N ASN A 43 16.08 -3.63 12.90
CA ASN A 43 16.33 -4.66 11.89
C ASN A 43 17.67 -5.38 12.10
N ARG A 44 17.96 -5.83 13.32
CA ARG A 44 19.17 -6.58 13.62
C ARG A 44 18.82 -7.99 14.08
N ASN A 45 19.43 -8.99 13.46
CA ASN A 45 19.29 -10.37 13.93
C ASN A 45 20.01 -10.50 15.30
N PRO A 46 19.33 -10.99 16.34
CA PRO A 46 19.90 -11.02 17.70
C PRO A 46 21.01 -12.06 17.89
N LEU A 47 21.10 -13.08 17.03
CA LEU A 47 22.15 -14.10 17.08
C LEU A 47 23.38 -13.69 16.28
N SER A 48 23.18 -13.30 15.02
CA SER A 48 24.29 -13.03 14.10
C SER A 48 24.76 -11.57 14.12
N GLY A 49 23.94 -10.65 14.67
CA GLY A 49 24.18 -9.22 14.58
C GLY A 49 24.01 -8.64 13.16
N ALA A 50 23.62 -9.47 12.18
CA ALA A 50 23.47 -9.05 10.80
C ALA A 50 22.32 -8.04 10.62
N THR A 51 22.50 -7.12 9.68
CA THR A 51 21.45 -6.20 9.22
C THR A 51 20.40 -6.97 8.43
N ILE A 52 19.16 -7.02 8.93
CA ILE A 52 18.01 -7.55 8.21
C ILE A 52 17.54 -6.49 7.20
N PRO A 53 17.41 -6.81 5.90
CA PRO A 53 16.96 -5.85 4.90
C PRO A 53 15.52 -5.41 5.17
N VAL A 54 15.29 -4.10 5.10
CA VAL A 54 13.98 -3.44 5.18
C VAL A 54 13.66 -2.85 3.82
N THR A 55 12.58 -3.30 3.20
CA THR A 55 12.12 -2.77 1.91
C THR A 55 10.71 -2.22 2.04
N ALA A 56 10.49 -0.99 1.56
CA ALA A 56 9.15 -0.42 1.46
C ALA A 56 8.67 -0.33 0.01
N PHE A 57 7.41 -0.72 -0.21
CA PHE A 57 6.70 -0.57 -1.49
C PHE A 57 5.47 0.35 -1.32
N PRO A 58 5.67 1.66 -1.13
CA PRO A 58 4.56 2.59 -0.96
C PRO A 58 3.83 2.87 -2.29
N PHE A 59 2.53 2.63 -2.33
CA PHE A 59 1.66 2.87 -3.48
C PHE A 59 0.97 4.23 -3.38
N ALA A 60 0.97 5.02 -4.45
CA ALA A 60 0.28 6.30 -4.48
C ALA A 60 0.69 7.25 -3.33
N SER A 61 1.97 7.19 -2.94
CA SER A 61 2.45 7.92 -1.77
C SER A 61 2.47 9.42 -2.01
N PRO A 62 1.90 10.22 -1.09
CA PRO A 62 2.25 11.63 -1.01
C PRO A 62 3.72 11.78 -0.56
N ARG A 63 4.26 12.99 -0.71
CA ARG A 63 5.59 13.35 -0.22
C ARG A 63 5.58 13.39 1.30
N VAL A 64 6.62 12.84 1.92
CA VAL A 64 6.67 12.61 3.37
C VAL A 64 7.58 13.60 4.09
N GLY A 65 8.66 14.03 3.47
CA GLY A 65 9.65 14.88 4.14
C GLY A 65 10.42 15.80 3.20
N ASN A 66 11.39 16.48 3.78
CA ASN A 66 12.25 17.46 3.11
C ASN A 66 13.54 16.81 2.57
N LEU A 67 14.46 17.64 2.07
CA LEU A 67 15.74 17.20 1.52
C LEU A 67 16.61 16.49 2.57
N GLU A 68 16.54 16.95 3.82
CA GLU A 68 17.24 16.36 4.97
C GLU A 68 16.72 14.96 5.26
N PHE A 69 15.40 14.77 5.28
CA PHE A 69 14.79 13.45 5.45
C PHE A 69 15.15 12.51 4.29
N ARG A 70 15.13 12.99 3.03
CA ARG A 70 15.61 12.21 1.88
C ARG A 70 17.06 11.80 2.02
N ALA A 71 17.93 12.70 2.48
CA ALA A 71 19.34 12.38 2.70
C ALA A 71 19.49 11.33 3.82
N ALA A 72 18.70 11.45 4.89
CA ALA A 72 18.68 10.47 5.98
C ALA A 72 18.26 9.08 5.45
N VAL A 73 17.14 8.97 4.73
CA VAL A 73 16.68 7.71 4.12
C VAL A 73 17.76 7.04 3.27
N LYS A 74 18.46 7.83 2.44
CA LYS A 74 19.54 7.31 1.56
C LYS A 74 20.78 6.82 2.32
N ASN A 75 21.03 7.33 3.51
CA ASN A 75 22.20 7.03 4.31
C ASN A 75 21.98 5.91 5.34
N VAL A 76 20.75 5.46 5.54
CA VAL A 76 20.44 4.37 6.48
C VAL A 76 20.77 3.01 5.83
N GLU A 77 21.62 2.24 6.51
CA GLU A 77 22.01 0.90 6.09
C GLU A 77 20.80 -0.06 6.14
N GLY A 78 20.68 -0.91 5.12
CA GLY A 78 19.65 -1.95 5.08
C GLY A 78 18.26 -1.46 4.69
N LEU A 79 18.07 -0.17 4.39
CA LEU A 79 16.80 0.39 3.92
C LEU A 79 16.76 0.52 2.39
N ARG A 80 15.65 0.09 1.79
CA ARG A 80 15.30 0.37 0.39
C ARG A 80 13.84 0.80 0.31
N ILE A 81 13.55 1.76 -0.54
CA ILE A 81 12.18 2.21 -0.79
C ILE A 81 11.99 2.34 -2.30
N LEU A 82 10.99 1.64 -2.82
CA LEU A 82 10.56 1.73 -4.22
C LEU A 82 9.12 2.22 -4.24
N ARG A 83 8.94 3.51 -4.52
CA ARG A 83 7.60 4.09 -4.63
C ARG A 83 6.96 3.69 -5.94
N ILE A 84 5.68 3.35 -5.88
CA ILE A 84 4.87 3.09 -7.07
C ILE A 84 3.99 4.32 -7.29
N GLY A 85 4.20 5.01 -8.41
CA GLY A 85 3.48 6.21 -8.81
C GLY A 85 2.64 5.99 -10.07
N ASN A 86 1.53 6.69 -10.20
CA ASN A 86 0.69 6.72 -11.40
C ASN A 86 0.66 8.17 -11.89
N LEU A 87 1.10 8.46 -13.11
CA LEU A 87 1.31 9.84 -13.57
C LEU A 87 0.09 10.76 -13.42
N PRO A 88 -1.17 10.32 -13.68
CA PRO A 88 -2.34 11.17 -13.49
C PRO A 88 -2.81 11.29 -12.03
N ASP A 89 -2.22 10.55 -11.09
CA ASP A 89 -2.58 10.61 -9.68
C ASP A 89 -1.93 11.82 -8.98
N VAL A 90 -2.78 12.80 -8.69
CA VAL A 90 -2.40 14.05 -8.03
C VAL A 90 -1.96 13.88 -6.58
N VAL A 91 -2.33 12.79 -5.90
CA VAL A 91 -1.91 12.55 -4.51
C VAL A 91 -0.41 12.36 -4.42
N THR A 92 0.21 11.79 -5.45
CA THR A 92 1.68 11.66 -5.53
C THR A 92 2.40 13.00 -5.65
N LEU A 93 1.65 14.09 -5.91
CA LEU A 93 2.17 15.44 -6.11
C LEU A 93 1.94 16.35 -4.89
N VAL A 94 1.40 15.84 -3.79
CA VAL A 94 1.20 16.62 -2.56
C VAL A 94 2.06 16.09 -1.40
N PRO A 95 2.46 16.94 -0.43
CA PRO A 95 2.43 18.41 -0.50
C PRO A 95 3.34 18.95 -1.63
N PRO A 96 3.09 20.17 -2.14
CA PRO A 96 3.90 20.75 -3.23
C PRO A 96 5.39 20.90 -2.87
N ILE A 97 6.25 20.76 -3.89
CA ILE A 97 7.72 20.95 -3.73
C ILE A 97 8.06 22.37 -3.25
N LEU A 98 7.26 23.37 -3.63
CA LEU A 98 7.43 24.76 -3.18
C LEU A 98 7.37 24.92 -1.66
N TRP A 99 6.76 23.96 -0.94
CA TRP A 99 6.73 23.92 0.52
C TRP A 99 7.87 23.11 1.13
N GLY A 100 8.88 22.74 0.34
CA GLY A 100 10.07 22.01 0.80
C GLY A 100 9.91 20.48 0.85
N TYR A 101 8.78 19.93 0.40
CA TYR A 101 8.54 18.49 0.37
C TYR A 101 9.13 17.84 -0.88
N VAL A 102 9.84 16.73 -0.71
CA VAL A 102 10.41 15.94 -1.80
C VAL A 102 10.12 14.45 -1.59
N HIS A 103 10.13 13.69 -2.68
CA HIS A 103 10.14 12.23 -2.59
C HIS A 103 11.51 11.72 -2.15
N THR A 104 11.52 10.69 -1.31
CA THR A 104 12.75 10.14 -0.71
C THR A 104 13.39 9.03 -1.54
N ASP A 105 12.67 8.52 -2.55
CA ASP A 105 12.81 7.14 -3.02
C ASP A 105 13.00 7.03 -4.54
N ASP A 106 13.40 5.83 -4.98
CA ASP A 106 13.29 5.44 -6.40
C ASP A 106 11.82 5.23 -6.77
N GLU A 107 11.47 5.45 -8.04
CA GLU A 107 10.08 5.39 -8.51
C GLU A 107 9.90 4.38 -9.64
N LEU A 108 8.95 3.45 -9.45
CA LEU A 108 8.30 2.76 -10.54
C LEU A 108 7.12 3.61 -11.02
N SER A 109 7.34 4.35 -12.11
CA SER A 109 6.29 5.16 -12.74
C SER A 109 5.37 4.28 -13.60
N LEU A 110 4.08 4.37 -13.32
CA LEU A 110 2.98 3.80 -14.08
C LEU A 110 2.18 4.92 -14.73
N ASN A 111 1.41 4.60 -15.77
CA ASN A 111 0.63 5.59 -16.47
C ASN A 111 -0.70 4.98 -16.92
N THR A 112 -1.80 5.47 -16.34
CA THR A 112 -3.17 4.97 -16.62
C THR A 112 -3.52 4.85 -18.12
N PRO A 113 -3.18 5.83 -18.99
CA PRO A 113 -3.40 5.74 -20.44
C PRO A 113 -2.69 4.57 -21.14
N ASP A 114 -1.67 3.95 -20.53
CA ASP A 114 -0.92 2.86 -21.17
C ASP A 114 -1.78 1.59 -21.31
N SER A 115 -2.77 1.41 -20.43
CA SER A 115 -3.68 0.26 -20.45
C SER A 115 -4.91 0.54 -21.31
N PRO A 116 -5.22 -0.31 -22.32
CA PRO A 116 -6.45 -0.19 -23.10
C PRO A 116 -7.70 -0.61 -22.33
N HIS A 117 -7.54 -1.21 -21.14
CA HIS A 117 -8.63 -1.70 -20.29
C HIS A 117 -9.21 -0.62 -19.38
N LEU A 118 -8.51 0.50 -19.18
CA LEU A 118 -8.94 1.58 -18.30
C LEU A 118 -9.70 2.66 -19.07
N SER A 119 -10.70 3.24 -18.41
CA SER A 119 -11.61 4.27 -18.96
C SER A 119 -10.96 5.65 -19.12
N PHE A 120 -9.80 5.75 -19.76
CA PHE A 120 -9.15 7.04 -20.03
C PHE A 120 -9.67 7.69 -21.33
N PRO A 121 -9.88 9.03 -21.40
CA PRO A 121 -9.65 10.06 -20.37
C PRO A 121 -10.83 10.32 -19.42
N THR A 122 -11.87 9.47 -19.44
CA THR A 122 -13.11 9.66 -18.65
C THR A 122 -12.97 9.36 -17.16
N LEU A 123 -11.84 8.82 -16.70
CA LEU A 123 -11.58 8.56 -15.28
C LEU A 123 -11.54 9.85 -14.46
N ALA A 124 -12.24 9.84 -13.33
CA ALA A 124 -12.17 10.89 -12.33
C ALA A 124 -10.86 10.81 -11.52
N LEU A 125 -10.45 11.93 -10.91
CA LEU A 125 -9.21 12.04 -10.14
C LEU A 125 -9.07 10.95 -9.06
N GLY A 126 -10.15 10.64 -8.34
CA GLY A 126 -10.15 9.60 -7.32
C GLY A 126 -9.88 8.19 -7.86
N GLN A 127 -10.15 7.94 -9.14
CA GLN A 127 -9.95 6.63 -9.76
C GLN A 127 -8.50 6.40 -10.16
N PHE A 128 -7.75 7.46 -10.52
CA PHE A 128 -6.30 7.34 -10.72
C PHE A 128 -5.57 6.95 -9.43
N HIS A 129 -6.18 7.27 -8.29
CA HIS A 129 -5.68 6.97 -6.96
C HIS A 129 -6.15 5.60 -6.42
N ASP A 130 -7.01 4.86 -7.14
CA ASP A 130 -7.49 3.55 -6.68
C ASP A 130 -6.35 2.52 -6.71
N LEU A 131 -6.12 1.83 -5.59
CA LEU A 131 -5.08 0.81 -5.46
C LEU A 131 -5.23 -0.33 -6.48
N GLN A 132 -6.46 -0.67 -6.88
CA GLN A 132 -6.70 -1.71 -7.89
C GLN A 132 -6.24 -1.26 -9.28
N VAL A 133 -6.32 0.04 -9.60
CA VAL A 133 -5.75 0.61 -10.82
C VAL A 133 -4.22 0.49 -10.80
N TYR A 134 -3.59 0.70 -9.64
CA TYR A 134 -2.14 0.49 -9.49
C TYR A 134 -1.73 -0.96 -9.75
N PHE A 135 -2.42 -1.93 -9.13
CA PHE A 135 -2.12 -3.35 -9.35
C PHE A 135 -2.32 -3.76 -10.80
N HIS A 136 -3.42 -3.32 -11.43
CA HIS A 136 -3.65 -3.53 -12.86
C HIS A 136 -2.51 -3.00 -13.73
N LEU A 137 -2.05 -1.78 -13.46
CA LEU A 137 -0.99 -1.15 -14.24
C LEU A 137 0.38 -1.84 -14.04
N ILE A 138 0.67 -2.36 -12.86
CA ILE A 138 1.87 -3.17 -12.61
C ILE A 138 1.79 -4.45 -13.44
N ASP A 139 0.70 -5.20 -13.31
CA ASP A 139 0.54 -6.46 -14.03
C ASP A 139 0.58 -6.24 -15.53
N TYR A 140 -0.11 -5.23 -16.05
CA TYR A 140 -0.05 -4.88 -17.47
C TYR A 140 1.36 -4.48 -17.94
N LYS A 141 2.13 -3.76 -17.12
CA LYS A 141 3.48 -3.31 -17.47
C LYS A 141 4.47 -4.48 -17.60
N PHE A 142 4.32 -5.51 -16.78
CA PHE A 142 5.23 -6.66 -16.75
C PHE A 142 4.71 -7.90 -17.50
N ASP A 143 3.39 -8.03 -17.64
CA ASP A 143 2.71 -9.05 -18.44
C ASP A 143 1.48 -8.43 -19.15
N PRO A 144 1.65 -7.85 -20.35
CA PRO A 144 0.56 -7.26 -21.12
C PRO A 144 -0.56 -8.25 -21.48
N ALA A 145 -0.29 -9.56 -21.41
CA ALA A 145 -1.30 -10.60 -21.63
C ALA A 145 -2.19 -10.82 -20.40
N LEU A 146 -1.87 -10.20 -19.25
CA LEU A 146 -2.62 -10.25 -17.99
C LEU A 146 -2.95 -11.69 -17.56
N LYS A 147 -2.02 -12.64 -17.73
CA LYS A 147 -2.29 -14.08 -17.54
C LYS A 147 -2.75 -14.43 -16.13
N HIS A 148 -2.34 -13.61 -15.16
CA HIS A 148 -2.61 -13.82 -13.74
C HIS A 148 -3.43 -12.69 -13.10
N HIS A 149 -3.85 -11.69 -13.87
CA HIS A 149 -4.58 -10.54 -13.36
C HIS A 149 -6.09 -10.66 -13.61
N GLN A 150 -6.89 -10.40 -12.58
CA GLN A 150 -8.35 -10.38 -12.66
C GLN A 150 -8.82 -8.95 -12.90
N LEU A 151 -9.21 -8.64 -14.14
CA LEU A 151 -9.69 -7.31 -14.53
C LEU A 151 -10.85 -6.85 -13.64
N GLU A 152 -11.69 -7.77 -13.17
CA GLU A 152 -12.85 -7.49 -12.33
C GLU A 152 -12.47 -6.76 -11.03
N LEU A 153 -11.27 -7.01 -10.50
CA LEU A 153 -10.79 -6.36 -9.28
C LEU A 153 -10.61 -4.85 -9.47
N VAL A 154 -10.38 -4.36 -10.69
CA VAL A 154 -10.25 -2.93 -10.99
C VAL A 154 -11.49 -2.15 -10.57
N ASN A 155 -12.68 -2.73 -10.71
CA ASN A 155 -13.94 -2.09 -10.32
C ASN A 155 -14.37 -2.41 -8.88
N LYS A 156 -13.49 -2.98 -8.04
CA LYS A 156 -13.84 -3.39 -6.68
C LYS A 156 -14.43 -2.23 -5.86
N PHE A 157 -13.85 -1.04 -5.97
CA PHE A 157 -14.26 0.16 -5.23
C PHE A 157 -14.52 1.37 -6.14
N SER A 158 -14.49 1.18 -7.46
CA SER A 158 -14.65 2.26 -8.44
C SER A 158 -15.22 1.74 -9.76
N ASN A 159 -15.34 2.62 -10.76
CA ASN A 159 -15.75 2.27 -12.13
C ASN A 159 -14.62 2.56 -13.13
N ALA A 160 -13.44 1.97 -12.92
CA ALA A 160 -12.24 2.33 -13.65
C ALA A 160 -12.05 1.57 -14.99
N LEU A 161 -12.73 0.44 -15.18
CA LEU A 161 -12.69 -0.33 -16.42
C LEU A 161 -13.45 0.36 -17.56
N ARG A 162 -12.97 0.13 -18.79
CA ARG A 162 -13.62 0.55 -20.04
C ARG A 162 -14.80 -0.32 -20.44
N ASN A 163 -14.76 -1.60 -20.10
CA ASN A 163 -15.81 -2.55 -20.46
C ASN A 163 -16.94 -2.54 -19.43
N PRO A 164 -18.20 -2.28 -19.81
CA PRO A 164 -19.34 -2.20 -18.89
C PRO A 164 -19.82 -3.56 -18.34
N THR A 165 -19.15 -4.68 -18.65
CA THR A 165 -19.59 -6.01 -18.16
C THR A 165 -19.33 -6.24 -16.68
N VAL A 166 -18.38 -5.51 -16.09
CA VAL A 166 -18.08 -5.59 -14.65
C VAL A 166 -18.83 -4.47 -13.94
N PRO A 167 -19.71 -4.76 -12.97
CA PRO A 167 -20.39 -3.74 -12.19
C PRO A 167 -19.39 -2.79 -11.52
N ASP A 168 -19.78 -1.53 -11.36
CA ASP A 168 -19.00 -0.57 -10.61
C ASP A 168 -19.07 -0.84 -9.11
N SER A 169 -17.99 -0.48 -8.40
CA SER A 169 -17.92 -0.49 -6.93
C SER A 169 -18.55 -1.75 -6.31
N TRP A 170 -18.29 -2.91 -6.92
CA TRP A 170 -19.10 -4.11 -6.69
C TRP A 170 -18.87 -4.72 -5.31
N TRP A 171 -17.77 -4.35 -4.64
CA TRP A 171 -17.48 -4.86 -3.30
C TRP A 171 -18.40 -4.22 -2.27
N VAL A 172 -19.36 -5.03 -1.85
CA VAL A 172 -20.27 -4.74 -0.75
C VAL A 172 -20.42 -6.01 0.08
N VAL A 173 -20.45 -5.87 1.40
CA VAL A 173 -20.80 -6.98 2.28
C VAL A 173 -22.26 -7.39 2.03
N GLU A 174 -22.58 -8.67 2.20
CA GLU A 174 -23.92 -9.18 1.94
C GLU A 174 -24.97 -8.34 2.70
N ASN A 175 -25.98 -7.85 1.97
CA ASN A 175 -27.04 -6.98 2.49
C ASN A 175 -26.55 -5.72 3.24
N ASN A 176 -25.33 -5.22 2.98
CA ASN A 176 -24.72 -4.12 3.75
C ASN A 176 -24.69 -4.40 5.27
N ASP A 177 -24.43 -5.65 5.65
CA ASP A 177 -24.43 -6.12 7.05
C ASP A 177 -25.79 -6.00 7.77
N VAL A 178 -26.88 -5.83 7.01
CA VAL A 178 -28.24 -5.88 7.54
C VAL A 178 -28.68 -7.34 7.64
N ILE A 179 -28.86 -7.83 8.87
CA ILE A 179 -29.22 -9.22 9.20
C ILE A 179 -30.61 -9.29 9.85
N ARG A 180 -31.23 -10.46 9.84
CA ARG A 180 -32.44 -10.72 10.65
C ARG A 180 -32.06 -11.19 12.05
N ASP A 181 -32.61 -10.53 13.07
CA ASP A 181 -32.48 -10.97 14.46
C ASP A 181 -33.41 -12.15 14.80
N GLU A 182 -33.33 -12.65 16.03
CA GLU A 182 -34.16 -13.74 16.56
C GLU A 182 -35.67 -13.43 16.55
N ASN A 183 -36.05 -12.15 16.51
CA ASN A 183 -37.43 -11.69 16.43
C ASN A 183 -37.89 -11.45 14.98
N GLY A 184 -37.03 -11.74 13.99
CA GLY A 184 -37.30 -11.54 12.57
C GLY A 184 -37.18 -10.08 12.10
N LYS A 185 -36.64 -9.18 12.92
CA LYS A 185 -36.42 -7.77 12.59
C LYS A 185 -35.08 -7.61 11.87
N TRP A 186 -35.06 -6.74 10.85
CA TRP A 186 -33.83 -6.33 10.19
C TRP A 186 -33.04 -5.36 11.09
N VAL A 187 -31.80 -5.73 11.40
CA VAL A 187 -30.89 -4.97 12.27
C VAL A 187 -29.49 -4.94 11.65
N PHE A 188 -28.71 -3.91 11.97
CA PHE A 188 -27.28 -3.92 11.62
C PHE A 188 -26.55 -4.95 12.48
N LYS A 189 -25.72 -5.77 11.83
CA LYS A 189 -24.82 -6.71 12.51
C LYS A 189 -23.91 -5.94 13.46
N SER A 190 -23.89 -6.34 14.73
CA SER A 190 -22.97 -5.78 15.71
C SER A 190 -21.65 -6.53 15.68
N TYR A 191 -20.55 -5.78 15.73
CA TYR A 191 -19.21 -6.33 15.81
C TYR A 191 -18.67 -6.09 17.22
N LYS A 192 -18.26 -7.17 17.89
CA LYS A 192 -17.45 -7.02 19.10
C LYS A 192 -16.03 -6.68 18.65
N VAL A 193 -15.63 -5.43 18.86
CA VAL A 193 -14.23 -5.04 18.72
C VAL A 193 -13.53 -5.56 19.97
N THR A 194 -12.87 -6.71 19.87
CA THR A 194 -11.86 -7.08 20.85
C THR A 194 -10.61 -6.29 20.50
N ALA A 195 -10.13 -5.45 21.42
CA ALA A 195 -8.73 -5.06 21.35
C ALA A 195 -7.95 -6.37 21.52
N ASP A 196 -7.09 -6.70 20.56
CA ASP A 196 -6.13 -7.79 20.72
C ASP A 196 -5.15 -7.36 21.82
N GLU A 197 -5.54 -7.57 23.09
CA GLU A 197 -4.69 -7.16 24.21
C GLU A 197 -3.46 -8.06 24.30
N GLU A 198 -3.56 -9.37 24.00
CA GLU A 198 -2.42 -10.29 24.15
C GLU A 198 -2.53 -11.50 23.21
N GLN A 199 -1.76 -11.51 22.12
CA GLN A 199 -1.48 -12.73 21.35
C GLN A 199 0.03 -12.96 21.12
N PHE A 200 0.86 -12.38 21.98
CA PHE A 200 2.31 -12.63 22.01
C PHE A 200 2.84 -12.64 23.46
N ASN A 201 2.22 -13.47 24.30
CA ASN A 201 2.77 -13.90 25.59
C ASN A 201 3.60 -15.17 25.39
#